data_AF-A0A969GJW5-F1
#
_entry.id   AF-A0A969GJW5-F1
#
_cell.length_a   1.000
_cell.length_b   1.000
_cell.length_c   1.000
_cell.angle_alpha   90.00
_cell.angle_beta   90.00
_cell.angle_gamma   90.00
#
_symmetry.space_group_name_H-M   'P 1'
#
loop_
_entity.id
_entity.type
_entity.pdbx_description
1 polymer ?
#
loop_
_entity_poly.entity_id
_entity_poly.type
_entity_poly.pdbx_seq_one_letter_code
_entity_poly.pdbx_strand_id
1 'polypeptide(L)'
;DFTASAAGIYGNFGQANYAMAKLGLVGFANTLAIEGKKKNVLVNTIAPIAGSRMTETVLPKELLDALEPGYVSPLVAFLAHESCEETGALFGWVGNHSPARLLSETERRTASIDQAVRLFGEQAAHPIGYAEKNWEADPFTTNAADGSRAIAEDHPHYGHPLLQGPQMAGRLWWATTEASPVNGGYLDGAILVGRSVANAVSQNASS
;
A
#
# COMPACT_ATOMS: atom_id res chain seq x y z
N ASP A 1 7.42 -8.82 5.91
CA ASP A 1 6.51 -9.22 4.81
C ASP A 1 7.25 -9.70 3.58
N PHE A 2 6.56 -10.48 2.75
CA PHE A 2 7.02 -10.90 1.42
C PHE A 2 6.22 -10.22 0.31
N THR A 3 6.88 -9.95 -0.83
CA THR A 3 6.24 -9.31 -1.99
C THR A 3 5.98 -10.33 -3.10
N ALA A 4 4.75 -10.84 -3.17
CA ALA A 4 4.21 -11.58 -4.29
C ALA A 4 3.81 -10.63 -5.44
N SER A 5 2.94 -11.08 -6.35
CA SER A 5 2.37 -10.23 -7.40
C SER A 5 1.12 -10.87 -8.01
N ALA A 6 0.31 -10.07 -8.70
CA ALA A 6 -0.77 -10.56 -9.53
C ALA A 6 -0.30 -11.63 -10.55
N ALA A 7 0.83 -11.41 -11.23
CA ALA A 7 1.37 -12.39 -12.18
C ALA A 7 1.87 -13.68 -11.49
N GLY A 8 2.26 -13.60 -10.22
CA GLY A 8 2.54 -14.76 -9.36
C GLY A 8 1.28 -15.58 -9.07
N ILE A 9 0.22 -14.90 -8.67
CA ILE A 9 -1.02 -15.53 -8.23
C ILE A 9 -1.83 -16.06 -9.42
N TYR A 10 -1.98 -15.26 -10.48
CA TYR A 10 -2.86 -15.57 -11.61
C TYR A 10 -2.14 -16.18 -12.80
N GLY A 11 -0.81 -16.12 -12.81
CA GLY A 11 -0.02 -16.30 -14.02
C GLY A 11 -0.09 -15.09 -14.94
N ASN A 12 0.94 -14.93 -15.77
CA ASN A 12 0.93 -13.97 -16.87
C ASN A 12 1.76 -14.54 -18.03
N PHE A 13 1.33 -14.27 -19.26
CA PHE A 13 2.01 -14.78 -20.45
C PHE A 13 3.47 -14.32 -20.48
N GLY A 14 4.40 -15.22 -20.82
CA GLY A 14 5.84 -14.91 -20.87
C GLY A 14 6.52 -14.75 -19.50
N GLN A 15 5.82 -14.97 -18.39
CA GLN A 15 6.34 -14.74 -17.03
C GLN A 15 6.34 -16.00 -16.16
N ALA A 16 6.48 -17.20 -16.72
CA ALA A 16 6.40 -18.46 -15.95
C ALA A 16 7.42 -18.54 -14.78
N ASN A 17 8.66 -18.08 -15.00
CA ASN A 17 9.70 -18.00 -13.98
C ASN A 17 9.38 -16.99 -12.87
N TYR A 18 8.90 -15.80 -13.26
CA TYR A 18 8.49 -14.75 -12.34
C TYR A 18 7.27 -15.19 -11.52
N ALA A 19 6.31 -15.86 -12.18
CA ALA A 19 5.11 -16.36 -11.55
C ALA A 19 5.43 -17.40 -10.47
N MET A 20 6.27 -18.38 -10.81
CA MET A 20 6.76 -19.40 -9.87
C MET A 20 7.47 -18.75 -8.67
N ALA A 21 8.39 -17.81 -8.92
CA ALA A 21 9.13 -17.16 -7.84
C ALA A 21 8.19 -16.37 -6.90
N LYS A 22 7.25 -15.60 -7.45
CA LYS A 22 6.34 -14.75 -6.67
C LYS A 22 5.30 -15.55 -5.89
N LEU A 23 4.80 -16.65 -6.44
CA LEU A 23 3.89 -17.54 -5.72
C LEU A 23 4.63 -18.42 -4.69
N GLY A 24 5.88 -18.80 -4.98
CA GLY A 24 6.75 -19.50 -4.03
C GLY A 24 6.98 -18.71 -2.75
N LEU A 25 7.05 -17.38 -2.83
CA LEU A 25 7.11 -16.50 -1.65
C LEU A 25 5.86 -16.61 -0.76
N VAL A 26 4.67 -16.83 -1.33
CA VAL A 26 3.43 -17.05 -0.56
C VAL A 26 3.55 -18.35 0.24
N GLY A 27 3.97 -19.44 -0.41
CA GLY A 27 4.18 -20.73 0.27
C GLY A 27 5.23 -20.65 1.38
N PHE A 28 6.33 -19.94 1.13
CA PHE A 28 7.38 -19.72 2.12
C PHE A 28 6.89 -18.88 3.31
N ALA A 29 6.16 -17.80 3.05
CA ALA A 29 5.55 -16.96 4.08
C ALA A 29 4.59 -17.74 4.98
N ASN A 30 3.78 -18.64 4.40
CA ASN A 30 2.84 -19.47 5.17
C ASN A 30 3.55 -20.35 6.21
N THR A 31 4.65 -21.01 5.84
CA THR A 31 5.43 -21.81 6.78
C THR A 31 6.06 -20.94 7.86
N LEU A 32 6.65 -19.81 7.50
CA LEU A 32 7.27 -18.90 8.47
C LEU A 32 6.25 -18.26 9.43
N ALA A 33 5.04 -17.97 8.97
CA ALA A 33 3.97 -17.47 9.83
C ALA A 33 3.61 -18.48 10.94
N ILE A 34 3.60 -19.77 10.63
CA ILE A 34 3.33 -20.85 11.59
C ILE A 34 4.50 -21.01 12.56
N GLU A 35 5.73 -21.11 12.05
CA GLU A 35 6.94 -21.32 12.86
C GLU A 35 7.27 -20.11 13.74
N GLY A 36 7.05 -18.90 13.21
CA GLY A 36 7.35 -17.62 13.86
C GLY A 36 6.38 -17.22 14.95
N LYS A 37 5.13 -17.71 14.92
CA LYS A 37 4.06 -17.30 15.84
C LYS A 37 4.44 -17.39 17.31
N LYS A 38 5.10 -18.48 17.73
CA LYS A 38 5.53 -18.67 19.14
C LYS A 38 6.62 -17.69 19.59
N LYS A 39 7.31 -17.05 18.65
CA LYS A 39 8.40 -16.10 18.88
C LYS A 39 7.96 -14.65 18.60
N ASN A 40 6.66 -14.42 18.42
CA ASN A 40 6.11 -13.12 18.00
C ASN A 40 6.74 -12.61 16.69
N VAL A 41 7.09 -13.52 15.78
CA VAL A 41 7.53 -13.18 14.42
C VAL A 41 6.33 -13.35 13.49
N LEU A 42 5.77 -12.21 13.07
CA LEU A 42 4.62 -12.16 12.19
C LEU A 42 5.08 -12.04 10.74
N VAL A 43 4.46 -12.80 9.84
CA VAL A 43 4.89 -12.88 8.44
C VAL A 43 3.67 -12.80 7.55
N ASN A 44 3.57 -11.74 6.75
CA ASN A 44 2.49 -11.57 5.77
C ASN A 44 3.03 -11.50 4.35
N THR A 45 2.15 -11.66 3.36
CA THR A 45 2.46 -11.51 1.95
C THR A 45 1.57 -10.46 1.29
N ILE A 46 2.18 -9.57 0.51
CA ILE A 46 1.47 -8.57 -0.27
C ILE A 46 1.59 -8.89 -1.76
N ALA A 47 0.53 -8.68 -2.52
CA ALA A 47 0.51 -8.78 -3.99
C ALA A 47 0.12 -7.44 -4.60
N PRO A 48 1.03 -6.45 -4.60
CA PRO A 48 0.73 -5.11 -5.08
C PRO A 48 0.48 -5.11 -6.58
N ILE A 49 -0.41 -4.23 -7.01
CA ILE A 49 -0.53 -3.78 -8.38
C ILE A 49 0.04 -2.35 -8.37
N ALA A 50 1.25 -2.19 -8.90
CA ALA A 50 1.91 -0.89 -8.96
C ALA A 50 2.54 -0.66 -10.34
N GLY A 51 2.41 0.56 -10.85
CA GLY A 51 3.17 1.11 -11.94
C GLY A 51 4.64 1.12 -11.54
N SER A 52 5.49 0.50 -12.35
CA SER A 52 6.93 0.47 -12.12
C SER A 52 7.64 0.58 -13.47
N ARG A 53 8.94 0.84 -13.45
CA ARG A 53 9.79 0.75 -14.65
C ARG A 53 9.62 -0.57 -15.43
N MET A 54 9.18 -1.64 -14.77
CA MET A 54 8.92 -2.94 -15.39
C MET A 54 7.60 -2.99 -16.16
N THR A 55 6.60 -2.18 -15.78
CA THR A 55 5.29 -2.10 -16.44
C THR A 55 5.19 -0.91 -17.41
N GLU A 56 6.15 0.01 -17.39
CA GLU A 56 6.26 1.17 -18.30
C GLU A 56 6.21 0.81 -19.79
N THR A 57 6.71 -0.37 -20.14
CA THR A 57 6.78 -0.83 -21.54
C THR A 57 5.52 -1.56 -22.01
N VAL A 58 4.59 -1.84 -21.09
CA VAL A 58 3.43 -2.73 -21.33
C VAL A 58 2.10 -2.02 -21.10
N LEU A 59 2.07 -1.03 -20.20
CA LEU A 59 0.86 -0.30 -19.84
C LEU A 59 0.85 1.11 -20.46
N PRO A 60 -0.31 1.62 -20.90
CA PRO A 60 -0.46 3.02 -21.26
C PRO A 60 -0.08 3.92 -20.08
N LYS A 61 0.46 5.12 -20.38
CA LYS A 61 0.91 6.06 -19.35
C LYS A 61 -0.17 6.40 -18.33
N GLU A 62 -1.41 6.62 -18.80
CA GLU A 62 -2.55 6.90 -17.90
C GLU A 62 -2.81 5.76 -16.89
N LEU A 63 -2.54 4.51 -17.27
CA LEU A 63 -2.73 3.35 -16.39
C LEU A 63 -1.55 3.14 -15.44
N LEU A 64 -0.35 3.64 -15.78
CA LEU A 64 0.82 3.59 -14.91
C LEU A 64 0.71 4.59 -13.77
N ASP A 65 0.30 5.81 -14.10
CA ASP A 65 0.03 6.88 -13.15
C ASP A 65 -1.06 6.40 -12.15
N ALA A 66 -2.16 5.84 -12.67
CA ALA A 66 -3.23 5.22 -11.87
C ALA A 66 -2.81 4.10 -10.89
N LEU A 67 -1.61 3.53 -11.04
CA LEU A 67 -1.07 2.43 -10.22
C LEU A 67 0.08 2.89 -9.31
N GLU A 68 0.00 4.11 -8.78
CA GLU A 68 1.09 4.69 -7.98
C GLU A 68 1.48 3.81 -6.75
N PRO A 69 2.77 3.45 -6.58
CA PRO A 69 3.19 2.59 -5.47
C PRO A 69 2.99 3.20 -4.07
N GLY A 70 2.69 4.50 -3.97
CA GLY A 70 2.20 5.15 -2.75
C GLY A 70 0.95 4.47 -2.16
N TYR A 71 0.09 3.85 -2.98
CA TYR A 71 -1.10 3.13 -2.49
C TYR A 71 -0.79 1.83 -1.74
N VAL A 72 0.44 1.33 -1.87
CA VAL A 72 0.89 0.09 -1.23
C VAL A 72 1.55 0.36 0.12
N SER A 73 2.21 1.52 0.24
CA SER A 73 3.07 1.87 1.38
C SER A 73 2.37 1.88 2.75
N PRO A 74 1.14 2.42 2.91
CA PRO A 74 0.45 2.42 4.20
C PRO A 74 0.20 1.03 4.76
N LEU A 75 -0.13 0.06 3.90
CA LEU A 75 -0.35 -1.32 4.35
C LEU A 75 0.95 -1.96 4.83
N VAL A 76 2.06 -1.75 4.12
CA VAL A 76 3.37 -2.27 4.54
C VAL A 76 3.80 -1.69 5.88
N ALA A 77 3.60 -0.40 6.10
CA ALA A 77 3.86 0.22 7.39
C ALA A 77 2.98 -0.37 8.50
N PHE A 78 1.69 -0.58 8.23
CA PHE A 78 0.78 -1.19 9.19
C PHE A 78 1.21 -2.62 9.56
N LEU A 79 1.52 -3.46 8.58
CA LEU A 79 1.93 -4.86 8.81
C LEU A 79 3.26 -4.98 9.57
N ALA A 80 4.12 -3.97 9.46
CA ALA A 80 5.38 -3.89 10.19
C ALA A 80 5.25 -3.22 11.58
N HIS A 81 4.08 -2.68 11.92
CA HIS A 81 3.87 -1.98 13.19
C HIS A 81 3.72 -2.97 14.35
N GLU A 82 4.24 -2.63 15.53
CA GLU A 82 4.20 -3.51 16.72
C GLU A 82 2.79 -3.82 17.23
N SER A 83 1.80 -3.01 16.85
CA SER A 83 0.38 -3.24 17.18
C SER A 83 -0.34 -4.12 16.17
N CYS A 84 0.31 -4.52 15.08
CA CYS A 84 -0.28 -5.44 14.11
C CYS A 84 -0.20 -6.87 14.66
N GLU A 85 -1.31 -7.58 14.66
CA GLU A 85 -1.39 -8.98 15.08
C GLU A 85 -1.55 -9.96 13.90
N GLU A 86 -1.64 -9.43 12.67
CA GLU A 86 -1.85 -10.22 11.46
C GLU A 86 -0.62 -11.06 11.10
N THR A 87 -0.84 -12.33 10.77
CA THR A 87 0.22 -13.23 10.29
C THR A 87 -0.37 -14.29 9.36
N GLY A 88 0.37 -14.65 8.32
CA GLY A 88 -0.05 -15.58 7.27
C GLY A 88 -1.08 -15.01 6.29
N ALA A 89 -1.34 -13.70 6.34
CA ALA A 89 -2.32 -13.06 5.46
C ALA A 89 -1.73 -12.78 4.07
N LEU A 90 -2.57 -12.91 3.04
CA LEU A 90 -2.29 -12.52 1.66
C LEU A 90 -3.14 -11.29 1.31
N PHE A 91 -2.48 -10.17 1.01
CA PHE A 91 -3.14 -8.91 0.70
C PHE A 91 -3.14 -8.61 -0.80
N GLY A 92 -4.30 -8.18 -1.32
CA GLY A 92 -4.49 -7.66 -2.68
C GLY A 92 -5.05 -6.23 -2.66
N TRP A 93 -5.00 -5.55 -3.81
CA TRP A 93 -5.47 -4.16 -3.96
C TRP A 93 -6.60 -4.02 -4.98
N VAL A 94 -7.53 -3.14 -4.64
CA VAL A 94 -8.52 -2.59 -5.57
C VAL A 94 -8.13 -1.13 -5.79
N GLY A 95 -7.63 -0.81 -7.00
CA GLY A 95 -7.24 0.56 -7.36
C GLY A 95 -8.45 1.45 -7.68
N ASN A 96 -8.23 2.76 -7.72
CA ASN A 96 -9.26 3.78 -7.92
C ASN A 96 -10.12 3.60 -9.19
N HIS A 97 -9.57 2.98 -10.23
CA HIS A 97 -10.22 2.74 -11.52
C HIS A 97 -10.86 1.34 -11.64
N SER A 98 -10.79 0.53 -10.59
CA SER A 98 -11.41 -0.79 -10.60
C SER A 98 -12.92 -0.68 -10.43
N PRO A 99 -13.74 -1.34 -11.29
CA PRO A 99 -15.19 -1.36 -11.10
C PRO A 99 -15.59 -2.05 -9.78
N ALA A 100 -14.70 -2.86 -9.19
CA ALA A 100 -14.90 -3.47 -7.88
C ALA A 100 -15.06 -2.44 -6.74
N ARG A 101 -14.59 -1.19 -6.93
CA ARG A 101 -14.79 -0.08 -5.98
C ARG A 101 -16.28 0.24 -5.76
N LEU A 102 -17.10 0.07 -6.78
CA LEU A 102 -18.54 0.39 -6.75
C LEU A 102 -19.40 -0.71 -6.15
N LEU A 103 -18.83 -1.90 -5.93
CA LEU A 103 -19.51 -3.02 -5.31
C LEU A 103 -19.80 -2.72 -3.82
N SER A 104 -20.74 -3.44 -3.23
CA SER A 104 -20.87 -3.50 -1.77
C SER A 104 -19.71 -4.28 -1.15
N GLU A 105 -19.46 -4.06 0.15
CA GLU A 105 -18.47 -4.84 0.91
C GLU A 105 -18.73 -6.35 0.81
N THR A 106 -20.00 -6.76 0.88
CA THR A 106 -20.40 -8.16 0.74
C THR A 106 -20.03 -8.73 -0.63
N GLU A 107 -20.28 -7.98 -1.71
CA GLU A 107 -19.93 -8.40 -3.07
C GLU A 107 -18.42 -8.48 -3.26
N ARG A 108 -17.65 -7.52 -2.73
CA ARG A 108 -16.18 -7.57 -2.75
C ARG A 108 -15.62 -8.74 -1.96
N ARG A 109 -16.18 -9.01 -0.78
CA ARG A 109 -15.82 -10.17 0.05
C ARG A 109 -16.04 -11.47 -0.70
N THR A 110 -17.24 -11.65 -1.28
CA THR A 110 -17.56 -12.84 -2.08
C THR A 110 -16.60 -13.00 -3.25
N ALA A 111 -16.38 -11.94 -4.03
CA ALA A 111 -15.44 -11.98 -5.16
C ALA A 111 -14.01 -12.33 -4.74
N SER A 112 -13.57 -11.84 -3.58
CA SER A 112 -12.23 -12.13 -3.03
C SER A 112 -12.11 -13.60 -2.59
N ILE A 113 -13.14 -14.15 -1.95
CA ILE A 113 -13.17 -15.56 -1.53
C ILE A 113 -13.28 -16.49 -2.74
N ASP A 114 -14.15 -16.20 -3.69
CA ASP A 114 -14.29 -16.96 -4.93
C ASP A 114 -12.98 -17.00 -5.71
N GLN A 115 -12.24 -15.88 -5.71
CA GLN A 115 -10.91 -15.82 -6.27
C GLN A 115 -9.95 -16.76 -5.52
N ALA A 116 -9.94 -16.75 -4.20
CA ALA A 116 -9.10 -17.64 -3.40
C ALA A 116 -9.45 -19.13 -3.65
N VAL A 117 -10.73 -19.47 -3.78
CA VAL A 117 -11.20 -20.82 -4.12
C VAL A 117 -10.69 -21.25 -5.49
N ARG A 118 -10.77 -20.37 -6.50
CA ARG A 118 -10.25 -20.68 -7.84
C ARG A 118 -8.75 -21.00 -7.85
N LEU A 119 -8.00 -20.37 -6.94
CA LEU A 119 -6.53 -20.46 -6.90
C LEU A 119 -6.01 -21.59 -6.01
N PHE A 120 -6.65 -21.79 -4.86
CA PHE A 120 -6.16 -22.67 -3.80
C PHE A 120 -7.10 -23.86 -3.53
N GLY A 121 -8.23 -23.94 -4.24
CA GLY A 121 -9.24 -24.99 -4.12
C GLY A 121 -10.32 -24.70 -3.08
N GLU A 122 -11.29 -25.62 -2.96
CA GLU A 122 -12.48 -25.50 -2.11
C GLU A 122 -12.19 -25.18 -0.64
N GLN A 123 -11.02 -25.58 -0.13
CA GLN A 123 -10.63 -25.27 1.26
C GLN A 123 -10.53 -23.76 1.52
N ALA A 124 -10.26 -22.95 0.50
CA ALA A 124 -10.19 -21.49 0.62
C ALA A 124 -11.57 -20.81 0.71
N ALA A 125 -12.68 -21.55 0.57
CA ALA A 125 -14.03 -21.01 0.73
C ALA A 125 -14.33 -20.59 2.19
N HIS A 126 -13.51 -21.06 3.13
CA HIS A 126 -13.68 -20.84 4.57
C HIS A 126 -12.46 -20.12 5.16
N PRO A 127 -12.23 -18.84 4.83
CA PRO A 127 -11.12 -18.11 5.40
C PRO A 127 -11.31 -17.95 6.91
N ILE A 128 -10.20 -18.03 7.66
CA ILE A 128 -10.17 -17.80 9.12
C ILE A 128 -10.58 -16.37 9.49
N GLY A 129 -10.46 -15.43 8.54
CA GLY A 129 -10.84 -14.04 8.69
C GLY A 129 -10.88 -13.34 7.32
N TYR A 130 -11.65 -12.28 7.23
CA TYR A 130 -11.64 -11.35 6.11
C TYR A 130 -11.58 -9.94 6.69
N ALA A 131 -10.64 -9.14 6.21
CA ALA A 131 -10.51 -7.74 6.58
C ALA A 131 -10.40 -6.93 5.31
N GLU A 132 -11.13 -5.81 5.27
CA GLU A 132 -11.06 -4.84 4.19
C GLU A 132 -10.86 -3.45 4.80
N LYS A 133 -9.92 -2.69 4.26
CA LYS A 133 -9.69 -1.30 4.64
C LYS A 133 -10.03 -0.41 3.45
N ASN A 134 -11.19 0.25 3.53
CA ASN A 134 -11.54 1.30 2.58
C ASN A 134 -10.92 2.63 3.03
N TRP A 135 -9.80 3.00 2.40
CA TRP A 135 -9.11 4.25 2.68
C TRP A 135 -9.89 5.50 2.27
N GLU A 136 -10.87 5.39 1.36
CA GLU A 136 -11.72 6.51 0.94
C GLU A 136 -12.77 6.89 1.97
N ALA A 137 -13.12 5.94 2.84
CA ALA A 137 -14.08 6.13 3.92
C ALA A 137 -13.38 6.32 5.28
N ASP A 138 -12.04 6.32 5.32
CA ASP A 138 -11.29 6.49 6.54
C ASP A 138 -11.17 8.00 6.88
N PRO A 139 -11.74 8.44 8.03
CA PRO A 139 -11.78 9.85 8.41
C PRO A 139 -10.40 10.43 8.74
N PHE A 140 -9.37 9.59 8.93
CA PHE A 140 -8.00 10.04 9.18
C PHE A 140 -7.18 10.20 7.91
N THR A 141 -7.63 9.62 6.80
CA THR A 141 -6.93 9.70 5.50
C THR A 141 -7.69 10.50 4.45
N THR A 142 -8.97 10.83 4.70
CA THR A 142 -9.81 11.60 3.77
C THR A 142 -10.63 12.66 4.49
N ASN A 143 -10.99 13.71 3.76
CA ASN A 143 -11.91 14.76 4.19
C ASN A 143 -13.10 14.89 3.22
N ALA A 144 -14.12 15.66 3.61
CA ALA A 144 -15.34 15.84 2.81
C ALA A 144 -15.10 16.42 1.39
N ALA A 145 -13.97 17.08 1.15
CA ALA A 145 -13.60 17.59 -0.18
C ALA A 145 -12.96 16.53 -1.08
N ASP A 146 -12.49 15.40 -0.54
CA ASP A 146 -11.96 14.28 -1.33
C ASP A 146 -13.09 13.47 -1.99
N GLY A 147 -14.27 13.42 -1.35
CA GLY A 147 -15.46 12.73 -1.89
C GLY A 147 -16.20 13.49 -3.00
N SER A 148 -15.92 14.78 -3.22
CA SER A 148 -16.56 15.61 -4.25
C SER A 148 -15.71 15.78 -5.52
N ARG A 149 -14.43 15.41 -5.46
CA ARG A 149 -13.58 15.38 -6.64
C ARG A 149 -13.90 14.10 -7.42
N ALA A 150 -14.51 14.28 -8.60
CA ALA A 150 -14.34 13.34 -9.69
C ALA A 150 -12.88 12.89 -9.69
N ILE A 151 -12.66 11.57 -9.74
CA ILE A 151 -11.37 10.87 -9.79
C ILE A 151 -10.29 11.87 -10.18
N ALA A 152 -9.48 12.35 -9.23
CA ALA A 152 -8.47 13.34 -9.56
C ALA A 152 -7.60 12.72 -10.64
N GLU A 153 -7.75 13.18 -11.88
CA GLU A 153 -7.08 12.60 -13.05
C GLU A 153 -5.56 12.80 -12.96
N ASP A 154 -5.14 13.78 -12.15
CA ASP A 154 -3.74 14.11 -11.89
C ASP A 154 -3.33 13.83 -10.44
N HIS A 155 -2.15 13.23 -10.29
CA HIS A 155 -1.48 13.08 -9.00
C HIS A 155 -1.16 14.44 -8.37
N PRO A 156 -1.20 14.56 -7.03
CA PRO A 156 -0.84 15.79 -6.36
C PRO A 156 0.64 16.13 -6.62
N HIS A 157 0.91 17.41 -6.89
CA HIS A 157 2.28 17.93 -6.94
C HIS A 157 2.89 17.94 -5.54
N TYR A 158 3.77 16.99 -5.28
CA TYR A 158 4.52 16.91 -4.04
C TYR A 158 5.64 17.95 -3.95
N GLY A 159 6.00 18.33 -2.73
CA GLY A 159 7.10 19.26 -2.47
C GLY A 159 6.75 20.73 -2.69
N HIS A 160 5.46 21.09 -2.61
CA HIS A 160 5.01 22.47 -2.82
C HIS A 160 5.81 23.47 -1.95
N PRO A 161 6.33 24.59 -2.49
CA PRO A 161 7.20 25.51 -1.76
C PRO A 161 6.61 26.04 -0.43
N LEU A 162 5.29 26.20 -0.34
CA LEU A 162 4.62 26.63 0.90
C LEU A 162 4.67 25.59 2.03
N LEU A 163 4.88 24.31 1.68
CA LEU A 163 5.05 23.23 2.64
C LEU A 163 6.54 23.03 2.97
N GLN A 164 7.45 23.72 2.28
CA GLN A 164 8.88 23.69 2.54
C GLN A 164 9.24 24.71 3.64
N GLY A 165 9.78 24.20 4.76
CA GLY A 165 10.34 25.05 5.81
C GLY A 165 9.34 25.64 6.81
N PRO A 166 9.81 26.52 7.70
CA PRO A 166 9.02 27.03 8.80
C PRO A 166 7.94 28.01 8.35
N GLN A 167 6.75 27.82 8.89
CA GLN A 167 5.62 28.74 8.79
C GLN A 167 5.36 29.42 10.14
N MET A 168 4.51 30.44 10.13
CA MET A 168 4.11 31.19 11.34
C MET A 168 5.31 31.67 12.17
N ALA A 169 6.28 32.31 11.51
CA ALA A 169 7.52 32.81 12.12
C ALA A 169 8.31 31.73 12.89
N GLY A 170 8.42 30.51 12.34
CA GLY A 170 9.21 29.43 12.93
C GLY A 170 8.44 28.51 13.86
N ARG A 171 7.15 28.78 14.12
CA ARG A 171 6.34 28.03 15.09
C ARG A 171 5.63 26.82 14.51
N LEU A 172 5.46 26.77 13.19
CA LEU A 172 4.78 25.67 12.50
C LEU A 172 5.73 25.04 11.48
N TRP A 173 5.82 23.71 11.50
CA TRP A 173 6.61 22.93 10.55
C TRP A 173 5.74 21.80 10.00
N TRP A 174 5.86 21.53 8.70
CA TRP A 174 5.15 20.45 8.03
C TRP A 174 6.08 19.24 7.92
N ALA A 175 5.67 18.12 8.51
CA ALA A 175 6.40 16.85 8.50
C ALA A 175 5.58 15.75 7.82
N THR A 176 4.98 16.07 6.67
CA THR A 176 4.14 15.15 5.91
C THR A 176 4.83 14.69 4.64
N THR A 177 4.39 13.59 4.05
CA THR A 177 4.97 13.09 2.79
C THR A 177 4.75 14.07 1.64
N GLU A 178 3.65 14.83 1.68
CA GLU A 178 3.32 15.84 0.67
C GLU A 178 4.30 17.02 0.67
N ALA A 179 4.91 17.30 1.82
CA ALA A 179 5.98 18.27 1.94
C ALA A 179 7.34 17.74 1.43
N SER A 180 7.44 16.48 0.98
CA SER A 180 8.70 15.97 0.45
C SER A 180 8.87 16.32 -1.02
N PRO A 181 9.95 17.00 -1.43
CA PRO A 181 10.26 17.22 -2.85
C PRO A 181 10.82 15.95 -3.53
N VAL A 182 11.10 14.90 -2.76
CA VAL A 182 11.63 13.61 -3.23
C VAL A 182 10.79 12.49 -2.65
N ASN A 183 10.28 11.58 -3.49
CA ASN A 183 9.44 10.46 -3.07
C ASN A 183 8.22 10.91 -2.23
N GLY A 184 7.58 12.03 -2.59
CA GLY A 184 6.31 12.43 -1.98
C GLY A 184 5.21 11.41 -2.27
N GLY A 185 4.35 11.15 -1.30
CA GLY A 185 3.39 10.03 -1.34
C GLY A 185 3.96 8.70 -0.85
N TYR A 186 5.25 8.63 -0.52
CA TYR A 186 5.93 7.44 0.00
C TYR A 186 6.40 7.62 1.45
N LEU A 187 6.65 6.49 2.12
CA LEU A 187 7.24 6.46 3.47
C LEU A 187 8.63 7.09 3.51
N ASP A 188 9.45 6.87 2.47
CA ASP A 188 10.79 7.45 2.38
C ASP A 188 10.74 8.99 2.40
N GLY A 189 9.78 9.58 1.66
CA GLY A 189 9.55 11.02 1.69
C GLY A 189 9.11 11.52 3.07
N ALA A 190 8.19 10.79 3.73
CA ALA A 190 7.75 11.12 5.09
C ALA A 190 8.91 11.09 6.10
N ILE A 191 9.77 10.07 6.05
CA ILE A 191 10.93 9.93 6.93
C ILE A 191 11.96 11.03 6.66
N LEU A 192 12.22 11.34 5.39
CA LEU A 192 13.14 12.42 4.98
C LEU A 192 12.72 13.76 5.57
N VAL A 193 11.46 14.16 5.35
CA VAL A 193 10.93 15.43 5.87
C VAL A 193 10.90 15.41 7.39
N GLY A 194 10.43 14.32 8.01
CA GLY A 194 10.38 14.17 9.46
C GLY A 194 11.74 14.37 10.13
N ARG A 195 12.80 13.76 9.59
CA ARG A 195 14.19 13.96 10.07
C ARG A 195 14.66 15.39 9.86
N SER A 196 14.38 15.98 8.69
CA SER A 196 14.77 17.36 8.39
C SER A 196 14.14 18.36 9.35
N VAL A 197 12.84 18.23 9.60
CA VAL A 197 12.09 19.08 10.54
C VAL A 197 12.60 18.89 11.97
N ALA A 198 12.80 17.65 12.42
CA ALA A 198 13.32 17.38 13.76
C ALA A 198 14.67 18.09 14.00
N ASN A 199 15.60 17.97 13.04
CA ASN A 199 16.90 18.65 13.12
C ASN A 199 16.76 20.17 13.16
N ALA A 200 15.92 20.75 12.31
CA ALA A 200 15.73 22.20 12.24
C ALA A 200 15.09 22.77 13.51
N VAL A 201 14.11 22.06 14.09
CA VAL A 201 13.47 22.45 15.35
C VAL A 201 14.46 22.38 16.51
N SER A 202 15.27 21.33 16.59
CA SER A 202 16.30 21.20 17.64
C SER A 202 17.35 22.30 17.59
N GLN A 203 17.74 22.75 16.39
CA GLN A 203 18.69 23.85 16.21
C GLN A 203 18.08 25.20 16.63
N ASN A 204 16.82 25.47 16.28
CA ASN A 204 16.11 26.70 16.70
C ASN A 204 15.80 26.75 18.20
N ALA A 205 15.63 25.61 18.87
CA ALA A 205 15.42 25.58 20.32
C ALA A 205 16.69 25.89 21.12
N SER A 206 17.86 25.87 20.47
CA SER A 206 19.18 26.09 21.08
C SER A 206 19.67 27.53 20.94
N SER A 207 18.87 28.42 20.33
CA SER A 207 19.17 29.84 20.05
C SER A 207 18.15 30.77 20.70
#